data_AF-A0AAV5VNT0-F1
#
_entry.id   AF-A0AAV5VNT0-F1
#
_cell.length_a   1.000
_cell.length_b   1.000
_cell.length_c   1.000
_cell.angle_alpha   90.00
_cell.angle_beta   90.00
_cell.angle_gamma   90.00
#
_symmetry.space_group_name_H-M   'P 1'
#
loop_
_entity.id
_entity.type
_entity.pdbx_description
1 polymer ?
#
loop_
_entity_poly.entity_id
_entity_poly.type
_entity_poly.pdbx_seq_one_letter_code
_entity_poly.pdbx_strand_id
1 'polypeptide(L)'
;YGVWRQPPFLQGVSAQAKDDYRKIYENEVMAKEQLTNAIAAWAAKNNVNPQVAAFNDKQDQKLKKQRAAITSAVQKLPAVLNQCSWNRSR
;
A
#
# COMPACT_ATOMS: atom_id res chain seq x y z
N TYR A 1 8.77 11.58 9.58
CA TYR A 1 7.70 10.69 10.08
C TYR A 1 6.52 10.76 9.13
N GLY A 2 6.19 9.65 8.47
CA GLY A 2 5.03 9.59 7.57
C GLY A 2 3.75 9.67 8.40
N VAL A 3 2.87 10.63 8.08
CA VAL A 3 1.56 10.73 8.72
C VAL A 3 0.80 9.43 8.43
N TRP A 4 0.57 8.62 9.47
CA TRP A 4 -0.28 7.43 9.35
C TRP A 4 -1.68 7.90 8.98
N ARG A 5 -2.02 7.81 7.68
CA ARG A 5 -3.34 8.18 7.19
C ARG A 5 -4.27 7.02 7.49
N GLN A 6 -5.11 7.21 8.50
CA GLN A 6 -6.05 6.20 8.96
C GLN A 6 -6.88 5.63 7.79
N PRO A 7 -6.91 4.29 7.60
CA PRO A 7 -7.76 3.68 6.59
C PRO A 7 -9.25 4.06 6.77
N PRO A 8 -10.00 4.32 5.68
CA PRO A 8 -11.40 4.75 5.77
C PRO A 8 -12.31 3.78 6.52
N PHE A 9 -12.06 2.46 6.40
CA PHE A 9 -12.86 1.44 7.09
C PHE A 9 -12.77 1.51 8.62
N LEU A 10 -11.79 2.24 9.17
CA LEU A 10 -11.68 2.47 10.60
C LEU A 10 -12.63 3.56 11.11
N GLN A 11 -13.26 4.36 10.25
CA GLN A 11 -14.13 5.45 10.71
C GLN A 11 -15.39 4.92 11.42
N GLY A 12 -15.90 3.76 11.00
CA GLY A 12 -17.13 3.16 11.51
C GLY A 12 -16.95 2.16 12.67
N VAL A 13 -15.73 1.93 13.15
CA VAL A 13 -15.46 0.99 14.25
C VAL A 13 -15.15 1.72 15.56
N SER A 14 -15.27 1.01 16.68
CA SER A 14 -15.00 1.55 18.02
C SER A 14 -13.56 2.02 18.19
N ALA A 15 -13.30 2.88 19.19
CA ALA A 15 -11.95 3.30 19.55
C ALA A 15 -11.04 2.09 19.85
N GLN A 16 -11.54 1.12 20.62
CA GLN A 16 -10.84 -0.12 20.89
C GLN A 16 -10.49 -0.90 19.62
N ALA A 17 -11.42 -0.99 18.66
CA ALA A 17 -11.16 -1.67 17.39
C ALA A 17 -10.09 -0.96 16.55
N LYS A 18 -10.02 0.37 16.59
CA LYS A 18 -8.95 1.16 15.96
C LYS A 18 -7.58 0.84 16.58
N ASP A 19 -7.52 0.74 17.91
CA ASP A 19 -6.29 0.41 18.64
C ASP A 19 -5.84 -1.03 18.39
N ASP A 20 -6.78 -1.97 18.35
CA ASP A 20 -6.50 -3.37 18.00
C ASP A 20 -5.93 -3.49 16.58
N TYR A 21 -6.52 -2.77 15.62
CA TYR A 21 -6.00 -2.73 14.24
C TYR A 21 -4.61 -2.13 14.18
N ARG A 22 -4.37 -1.03 14.91
CA ARG A 22 -3.05 -0.39 14.99
C ARG A 22 -1.99 -1.36 15.47
N LYS A 23 -2.26 -2.12 16.55
CA LYS A 23 -1.33 -3.12 17.09
C LYS A 23 -1.01 -4.22 16.08
N ILE A 24 -2.01 -4.64 15.29
CA ILE A 24 -1.79 -5.61 14.20
C ILE A 24 -0.87 -5.00 13.13
N TYR A 25 -1.16 -3.77 12.69
CA TYR A 25 -0.44 -3.11 11.60
C TYR A 25 1.00 -2.70 11.96
N GLU A 26 1.23 -2.26 13.20
CA GLU A 26 2.55 -1.85 13.71
C GLU A 26 3.40 -3.04 14.19
N ASN A 27 2.90 -4.27 14.07
CA ASN A 27 3.67 -5.46 14.41
C ASN A 27 4.71 -5.75 13.31
N GLU A 28 5.91 -5.20 13.49
CA GLU A 28 7.05 -5.35 12.57
C GLU A 28 7.60 -6.78 12.50
N VAL A 29 7.21 -7.66 13.44
CA VAL A 29 7.72 -9.04 13.54
C VAL A 29 6.83 -10.04 12.78
N MET A 30 5.58 -9.67 12.48
CA MET A 30 4.65 -10.56 11.78
C MET A 30 5.07 -10.80 10.32
N ALA A 31 5.09 -12.06 9.91
CA ALA A 31 5.17 -12.40 8.50
C ALA A 31 3.92 -11.87 7.76
N LYS A 32 4.07 -11.56 6.47
CA LYS A 32 2.99 -11.00 5.64
C LYS A 32 1.69 -11.81 5.70
N GLU A 33 1.79 -13.14 5.67
CA GLU A 33 0.62 -14.03 5.76
C GLU A 33 -0.05 -13.95 7.14
N GLN A 34 0.73 -13.89 8.22
CA GLN A 34 0.21 -13.75 9.58
C GLN A 34 -0.50 -12.40 9.76
N LEU A 35 0.08 -11.33 9.23
CA LEU A 35 -0.54 -10.00 9.21
C LEU A 35 -1.87 -10.02 8.45
N THR A 36 -1.91 -10.69 7.29
CA THR A 36 -3.12 -10.81 6.46
C THR A 36 -4.23 -11.55 7.20
N ASN A 37 -3.90 -12.67 7.83
CA ASN A 37 -4.84 -13.45 8.62
C ASN A 37 -5.34 -12.68 9.85
N ALA A 38 -4.46 -11.94 10.54
CA ALA A 38 -4.84 -11.11 11.68
C ALA A 38 -5.80 -9.97 11.29
N ILE A 39 -5.54 -9.30 10.16
CA ILE A 39 -6.43 -8.26 9.63
C ILE A 39 -7.78 -8.86 9.22
N ALA A 40 -7.80 -10.04 8.59
CA ALA A 40 -9.03 -10.72 8.21
C ALA A 40 -9.89 -11.12 9.43
N ALA A 41 -9.26 -11.68 10.46
CA ALA A 41 -9.95 -12.02 11.71
C ALA A 41 -10.48 -10.77 12.42
N TRP A 42 -9.69 -9.70 12.48
CA TRP A 42 -10.10 -8.41 13.03
C TRP A 42 -11.29 -7.82 12.24
N ALA A 43 -11.26 -7.88 10.92
CA ALA A 43 -12.31 -7.35 10.06
C ALA A 43 -13.64 -8.10 10.27
N ALA A 44 -13.58 -9.42 10.43
CA ALA A 44 -14.74 -10.26 10.69
C ALA A 44 -15.36 -9.93 12.05
N LYS A 45 -14.53 -9.81 13.09
CA LYS A 45 -14.96 -9.43 14.45
C LYS A 45 -15.68 -8.08 14.49
N ASN A 46 -15.31 -7.15 13.62
CA ASN A 46 -15.86 -5.80 13.59
C ASN A 46 -16.88 -5.57 12.45
N ASN A 47 -17.29 -6.62 11.73
CA ASN A 47 -18.24 -6.54 10.61
C ASN A 47 -17.84 -5.54 9.50
N VAL A 48 -16.53 -5.41 9.22
CA VAL A 48 -15.99 -4.51 8.19
C VAL A 48 -15.28 -5.23 7.03
N ASN A 49 -15.55 -6.53 6.86
CA ASN A 49 -14.98 -7.34 5.78
C ASN A 49 -15.11 -6.69 4.39
N PRO A 50 -16.30 -6.21 3.96
CA PRO A 50 -16.44 -5.58 2.64
C PRO A 50 -15.57 -4.33 2.47
N GLN A 51 -15.46 -3.51 3.52
CA GLN A 51 -14.73 -2.25 3.50
C GLN A 51 -13.21 -2.50 3.48
N VAL A 52 -12.74 -3.53 4.19
CA VAL A 52 -11.33 -3.96 4.16
C VAL A 52 -10.97 -4.53 2.79
N ALA A 53 -11.83 -5.38 2.21
CA ALA A 53 -11.61 -5.92 0.87
C ALA A 53 -11.54 -4.80 -0.20
N ALA A 54 -12.50 -3.88 -0.21
CA ALA A 54 -12.52 -2.75 -1.13
C ALA A 54 -11.29 -1.84 -0.98
N PHE A 55 -10.80 -1.65 0.25
CA PHE A 55 -9.58 -0.90 0.49
C PHE A 55 -8.35 -1.61 -0.08
N ASN A 56 -8.22 -2.92 0.15
CA ASN A 56 -7.12 -3.73 -0.38
C ASN A 56 -7.10 -3.71 -1.91
N ASP A 57 -8.25 -3.88 -2.57
CA ASP A 57 -8.36 -3.79 -4.03
C ASP A 57 -7.88 -2.44 -4.57
N LYS A 58 -8.25 -1.34 -3.88
CA LYS A 58 -7.80 0.00 -4.25
C LYS A 58 -6.29 0.17 -4.09
N GLN A 59 -5.69 -0.39 -3.04
CA GLN A 59 -4.24 -0.37 -2.86
C GLN A 59 -3.53 -1.19 -3.94
N ASP A 60 -4.05 -2.37 -4.28
CA ASP A 60 -3.50 -3.22 -5.33
C ASP A 60 -3.55 -2.55 -6.70
N GLN A 61 -4.66 -1.88 -7.03
CA GLN A 61 -4.75 -1.08 -8.26
C GLN A 61 -3.74 0.08 -8.27
N LYS A 62 -3.56 0.77 -7.14
CA LYS A 62 -2.57 1.85 -7.01
C LYS A 62 -1.15 1.32 -7.20
N LEU A 63 -0.81 0.20 -6.56
CA LEU A 63 0.49 -0.46 -6.70
C LEU A 63 0.74 -0.92 -8.14
N LYS A 64 -0.26 -1.52 -8.80
CA LYS A 64 -0.18 -1.89 -10.22
C LYS A 64 0.12 -0.69 -11.11
N LYS A 65 -0.58 0.44 -10.92
CA LYS A 65 -0.34 1.69 -11.66
C LYS A 65 1.06 2.24 -11.40
N GLN A 66 1.51 2.25 -10.15
CA GLN A 66 2.86 2.71 -9.79
C GLN A 66 3.94 1.83 -10.42
N ARG A 67 3.80 0.50 -10.38
CA ARG A 67 4.73 -0.43 -11.04
C ARG A 67 4.79 -0.18 -12.54
N ALA A 68 3.64 -0.03 -13.21
CA ALA A 68 3.61 0.28 -14.64
C ALA A 68 4.31 1.60 -14.98
N ALA A 69 4.09 2.65 -14.17
CA ALA A 69 4.76 3.94 -14.34
C ALA A 69 6.29 3.83 -14.15
N ILE A 70 6.75 3.11 -13.13
CA ILE A 70 8.18 2.87 -12.87
C ILE A 70 8.79 2.05 -14.02
N THR A 71 8.15 0.97 -14.46
CA THR A 71 8.62 0.17 -15.59
C THR A 71 8.75 1.02 -16.84
N SER A 72 7.76 1.87 -17.14
CA SER A 72 7.82 2.78 -18.28
C SER A 72 8.97 3.79 -18.16
N ALA A 73 9.21 4.34 -16.96
CA ALA A 73 10.32 5.25 -16.72
C ALA A 73 11.66 4.54 -16.94
N VAL A 74 11.84 3.34 -16.37
CA VAL A 74 13.06 2.53 -16.52
C VAL A 74 13.33 2.19 -17.99
N GLN A 75 12.30 1.84 -18.76
CA GLN A 75 12.42 1.58 -20.20
C GLN A 75 12.85 2.82 -21.01
N LYS A 76 12.50 4.03 -20.55
CA LYS A 76 12.87 5.29 -21.20
C LYS A 76 14.26 5.78 -20.80
N LEU A 77 14.83 5.31 -19.69
CA LEU A 77 16.14 5.76 -19.21
C LEU A 77 17.26 5.63 -20.26
N PRO A 78 17.41 4.51 -21.01
CA PRO A 78 18.47 4.39 -22.01
C PRO A 78 18.36 5.43 -23.14
N ALA A 79 17.15 5.73 -23.60
CA ALA A 79 16.92 6.72 -24.66
C ALA A 79 17.30 8.14 -24.20
N VAL A 80 16.96 8.49 -22.96
CA VAL A 80 17.34 9.78 -22.35
C VAL A 80 18.86 9.87 -22.17
N LEU A 81 19.50 8.79 -21.70
CA LEU A 81 20.96 8.74 -21.56
C LEU A 81 21.68 8.94 -22.91
N ASN A 82 21.15 8.35 -23.99
CA ASN A 82 21.69 8.54 -25.33
C ASN A 82 21.49 9.97 -25.85
N GLN A 83 20.35 10.62 -25.58
CA GLN A 83 20.17 12.04 -25.94
C GLN A 83 21.14 12.96 -25.18
N CYS A 84 21.40 12.67 -23.90
CA CYS A 84 22.34 13.43 -23.09
C CYS A 84 23.81 13.21 -23.47
N SER A 85 24.19 12.03 -23.97
CA SER A 85 25.55 11.77 -24.46
C SER A 85 25.81 12.45 -25.80
N TRP A 86 24.80 12.51 -26.68
CA TRP A 86 24.89 13.23 -27.95
C TRP A 86 25.01 14.76 -27.77
N ASN A 87 24.31 15.34 -26.78
CA ASN A 87 24.39 16.78 -26.52
C ASN A 87 25.70 17.25 -25.84
N ARG A 88 26.54 16.32 -25.33
CA ARG A 88 27.82 16.66 -24.68
C ARG A 88 29.03 16.66 -25.62
N SER A 89 28.84 16.28 -26.89
CA SER A 89 29.89 16.20 -27.90
C SER A 89 29.84 17.34 -28.94
N ARG A 90 29.12 18.44 -28.63
CA ARG A 90 29.14 19.72 -29.36
C ARG A 90 29.69 20.80 -28.43
#